data_AF-A0A972XED9-F1
#
_entry.id   AF-A0A972XED9-F1
#
_cell.length_a   1.000
_cell.length_b   1.000
_cell.length_c   1.000
_cell.angle_alpha   90.00
_cell.angle_beta   90.00
_cell.angle_gamma   90.00
#
_symmetry.space_group_name_H-M   'P 1'
#
loop_
_entity.id
_entity.type
_entity.pdbx_description
1 polymer ?
#
loop_
_entity_poly.entity_id
_entity_poly.type
_entity_poly.pdbx_seq_one_letter_code
_entity_poly.pdbx_strand_id
1 'polypeptide(L)'
;MAELDEQLRGDIQRSGYYPDLVADALNTSLAGEPLKSYLVHHEATFDHDELRRHVTVLALTPTRLIVGHTDEHGIDETTPVPFATASTEAVRLERVDSVVVTRVVSDPAKHEPG
;
A
#
# COMPACT_ATOMS: atom_id res chain seq x y z
N MET A 1 7.56 18.65 -6.40
CA MET A 1 7.02 18.13 -5.12
C MET A 1 5.51 18.10 -5.19
N ALA A 2 4.82 19.24 -5.38
CA ALA A 2 3.36 19.29 -5.57
C ALA A 2 2.82 18.33 -6.66
N GLU A 3 3.58 18.12 -7.74
CA GLU A 3 3.20 17.20 -8.82
C GLU A 3 3.11 15.74 -8.37
N LEU A 4 4.00 15.29 -7.47
CA LEU A 4 4.00 13.90 -7.00
C LEU A 4 2.87 13.64 -6.00
N ASP A 5 2.56 14.62 -5.17
CA ASP A 5 1.42 14.56 -4.24
C ASP A 5 0.09 14.52 -5.01
N GLU A 6 -0.03 15.29 -6.10
CA GLU A 6 -1.19 15.27 -6.99
C GLU A 6 -1.32 13.94 -7.74
N GLN A 7 -0.21 13.42 -8.27
CA GLN A 7 -0.18 12.10 -8.92
C GLN A 7 -0.58 11.00 -7.94
N LEU A 8 0.00 10.95 -6.74
CA LEU A 8 -0.38 10.00 -5.69
C LEU A 8 -1.88 10.09 -5.37
N ARG A 9 -2.43 11.30 -5.19
CA ARG A 9 -3.87 11.48 -4.94
C ARG A 9 -4.72 10.97 -6.09
N GLY A 10 -4.31 11.26 -7.32
CA GLY A 10 -4.97 10.75 -8.53
C GLY A 10 -4.92 9.22 -8.61
N ASP A 11 -3.82 8.59 -8.21
CA ASP A 11 -3.63 7.14 -8.24
C ASP A 11 -4.47 6.45 -7.16
N ILE A 12 -4.51 7.03 -5.95
CA ILE A 12 -5.43 6.60 -4.88
C ILE A 12 -6.88 6.71 -5.36
N GLN A 13 -7.27 7.79 -6.02
CA GLN A 13 -8.63 7.93 -6.58
C GLN A 13 -8.92 6.86 -7.63
N ARG A 14 -7.96 6.56 -8.52
CA ARG A 14 -8.11 5.52 -9.55
C ARG A 14 -8.17 4.10 -8.98
N SER A 15 -7.65 3.86 -7.77
CA SER A 15 -7.85 2.58 -7.08
C SER A 15 -9.33 2.30 -6.80
N GLY A 16 -10.15 3.34 -6.66
CA GLY A 16 -11.59 3.22 -6.42
C GLY A 16 -11.97 2.69 -5.04
N TYR A 17 -11.02 2.65 -4.11
CA TYR A 17 -11.19 1.97 -2.82
C TYR A 17 -10.93 2.90 -1.64
N TYR A 18 -12.03 3.39 -1.03
CA TYR A 18 -12.04 4.38 0.06
C TYR A 18 -10.99 5.49 -0.08
N PRO A 19 -10.93 6.21 -1.23
CA PRO A 19 -9.80 7.07 -1.56
C PRO A 19 -9.57 8.20 -0.54
N ASP A 20 -10.62 8.74 0.05
CA ASP A 20 -10.49 9.78 1.07
C ASP A 20 -9.94 9.23 2.40
N LEU A 21 -10.35 8.01 2.80
CA LEU A 21 -9.81 7.34 3.98
C LEU A 21 -8.33 7.00 3.81
N VAL A 22 -7.97 6.44 2.64
CA VAL A 22 -6.58 6.11 2.29
C VAL A 22 -5.72 7.37 2.31
N ALA A 23 -6.20 8.45 1.67
CA ALA A 23 -5.47 9.71 1.62
C ALA A 23 -5.31 10.35 3.01
N ASP A 24 -6.35 10.32 3.85
CA ASP A 24 -6.31 10.90 5.19
C ASP A 24 -5.35 10.16 6.13
N ALA A 25 -5.40 8.83 6.15
CA ALA A 25 -4.48 8.00 6.91
C ALA A 25 -3.03 8.22 6.46
N LEU A 26 -2.80 8.28 5.14
CA LEU A 26 -1.47 8.51 4.59
C LEU A 26 -0.94 9.92 4.88
N ASN A 27 -1.77 10.95 4.75
CA ASN A 27 -1.39 12.34 5.05
C ASN A 27 -1.02 12.52 6.52
N THR A 28 -1.79 11.91 7.42
CA THR A 28 -1.49 11.87 8.86
C THR A 28 -0.12 11.25 9.08
N SER A 29 0.15 10.11 8.44
CA SER A 29 1.43 9.44 8.57
C SER A 29 2.58 10.19 7.90
N LEU A 30 2.39 10.86 6.76
CA LEU A 30 3.42 11.69 6.11
C LEU A 30 3.89 12.84 7.00
N ALA A 31 3.00 13.39 7.84
CA ALA A 31 3.32 14.43 8.82
C ALA A 31 4.08 15.63 8.21
N GLY A 32 3.79 15.97 6.95
CA GLY A 32 4.41 17.07 6.21
C GLY A 32 5.78 16.79 5.60
N GLU A 33 6.31 15.56 5.70
CA GLU A 33 7.52 15.19 4.97
C GLU A 33 7.26 15.13 3.45
N PRO A 34 8.22 15.58 2.62
CA PRO A 34 8.04 15.57 1.18
C PRO A 34 8.11 14.15 0.63
N LEU A 35 7.19 13.82 -0.26
CA LEU A 35 7.18 12.55 -0.97
C LEU A 35 8.34 12.49 -1.99
N LYS A 36 9.05 11.35 -2.04
CA LYS A 36 10.16 11.08 -2.97
C LYS A 36 9.76 10.11 -4.07
N SER A 37 8.98 9.10 -3.74
CA SER A 37 8.37 8.16 -4.67
C SER A 37 7.20 7.49 -3.98
N TYR A 38 6.32 6.86 -4.75
CA TYR A 38 5.23 6.09 -4.20
C TYR A 38 4.84 4.90 -5.10
N LEU A 39 4.05 4.00 -4.53
CA LEU A 39 3.34 2.93 -5.22
C LEU A 39 1.94 2.85 -4.64
N VAL A 40 0.91 2.82 -5.49
CA VAL A 40 -0.46 2.44 -5.10
C VAL A 40 -0.72 1.08 -5.72
N HIS A 41 -0.88 0.07 -4.87
CA HIS A 41 -1.13 -1.30 -5.27
C HIS A 41 -2.52 -1.70 -4.79
N HIS A 42 -3.44 -1.88 -5.74
CA HIS A 42 -4.79 -2.35 -5.47
C HIS A 42 -4.86 -3.85 -5.79
N GLU A 43 -5.23 -4.63 -4.80
CA GLU A 43 -5.34 -6.08 -4.90
C GLU A 43 -6.80 -6.47 -4.67
N ALA A 44 -7.26 -7.42 -5.48
CA ALA A 44 -8.54 -8.07 -5.30
C ALA A 44 -8.26 -9.57 -5.17
N THR A 45 -8.52 -10.12 -3.99
CA THR A 45 -8.38 -11.54 -3.71
C THR A 45 -9.76 -12.14 -3.42
N PHE A 46 -9.96 -13.38 -3.87
CA PHE A 46 -11.11 -14.17 -3.49
C PHE A 46 -10.70 -15.06 -2.31
N ASP A 47 -11.31 -14.85 -1.15
CA ASP A 47 -11.18 -15.73 0.01
C ASP A 47 -12.46 -16.56 0.14
N HIS A 48 -12.37 -17.84 -0.22
CA HIS A 48 -13.49 -18.76 -0.41
C HIS A 48 -14.60 -18.19 -1.33
N ASP A 49 -15.61 -17.50 -0.78
CA ASP A 49 -16.75 -16.88 -1.49
C ASP A 49 -16.82 -15.35 -1.34
N GLU A 50 -15.89 -14.72 -0.62
CA GLU A 50 -15.87 -13.27 -0.42
C GLU A 50 -14.77 -12.60 -1.26
N LEU A 51 -15.16 -11.52 -1.94
CA LEU A 51 -14.22 -10.63 -2.62
C LEU A 51 -13.62 -9.69 -1.58
N ARG A 52 -12.35 -9.89 -1.24
CA ARG A 52 -11.57 -8.94 -0.44
C ARG A 52 -10.80 -8.03 -1.36
N ARG A 53 -11.13 -6.74 -1.28
CA ARG A 53 -10.35 -5.68 -1.89
C ARG A 53 -9.45 -5.11 -0.81
N HIS A 54 -8.22 -4.81 -1.16
CA HIS A 54 -7.36 -4.05 -0.29
C HIS A 54 -6.43 -3.17 -1.10
N VAL A 55 -6.08 -2.03 -0.52
CA VAL A 55 -5.13 -1.11 -1.13
C VAL A 55 -3.92 -1.02 -0.23
N THR A 56 -2.76 -1.29 -0.81
CA THR A 56 -1.45 -1.02 -0.21
C THR A 56 -0.86 0.21 -0.87
N VAL A 57 -0.47 1.20 -0.07
CA VAL A 57 0.28 2.37 -0.53
C VAL A 57 1.67 2.35 0.09
N LEU A 58 2.70 2.41 -0.74
CA LEU A 58 4.06 2.65 -0.29
C LEU A 58 4.42 4.09 -0.60
N ALA A 59 4.87 4.86 0.39
CA ALA A 59 5.29 6.25 0.23
C ALA A 59 6.69 6.44 0.82
N LEU A 60 7.66 6.76 -0.03
CA LEU A 60 9.03 7.01 0.39
C LEU A 60 9.22 8.48 0.73
N THR A 61 9.71 8.78 1.93
CA THR A 61 10.14 10.12 2.34
C THR A 61 11.68 10.17 2.43
N PRO A 62 12.30 11.32 2.74
CA PRO A 62 13.75 11.37 2.99
C PRO A 62 14.22 10.48 4.14
N THR A 63 13.35 10.17 5.11
CA THR A 63 13.75 9.51 6.36
C THR A 63 13.10 8.15 6.61
N ARG A 64 11.98 7.85 5.94
CA ARG A 64 11.21 6.63 6.17
C ARG A 64 10.47 6.14 4.93
N LEU A 65 10.21 4.85 4.90
CA LEU A 65 9.18 4.23 4.07
C LEU A 65 7.89 4.15 4.88
N ILE A 66 6.83 4.77 4.38
CA ILE A 66 5.49 4.64 4.93
C ILE A 66 4.76 3.54 4.16
N VAL A 67 4.22 2.58 4.89
CA VAL A 67 3.39 1.49 4.37
C VAL A 67 1.97 1.72 4.86
N GLY A 68 1.09 2.13 3.96
CA GLY A 68 -0.35 2.21 4.22
C GLY A 68 -1.05 0.96 3.73
N HIS A 69 -1.97 0.44 4.51
CA HIS A 69 -2.81 -0.69 4.13
C HIS A 69 -4.26 -0.37 4.49
N THR A 70 -5.19 -0.60 3.56
CA THR A 70 -6.61 -0.39 3.79
C THR A 70 -7.39 -1.62 3.36
N ASP A 71 -8.08 -2.21 4.34
CA ASP A 71 -8.91 -3.39 4.20
C ASP A 71 -10.38 -3.04 4.41
N GLU A 72 -11.27 -3.78 3.75
CA GLU A 72 -12.70 -3.83 4.09
C GLU A 72 -13.00 -5.17 4.75
N HIS A 73 -13.86 -5.09 5.75
CA HIS A 73 -14.34 -6.21 6.51
C HIS A 73 -15.84 -6.29 6.33
N GLY A 74 -16.32 -7.51 6.11
CA GLY A 74 -17.75 -7.82 6.14
C GLY A 74 -18.34 -7.68 7.53
N ILE A 75 -19.58 -8.12 7.68
CA ILE A 75 -20.25 -8.17 8.98
C ILE A 75 -19.63 -9.31 9.80
N ASP A 76 -19.26 -9.04 11.05
CA ASP A 76 -18.80 -10.04 12.00
C ASP A 76 -19.61 -10.02 13.31
N GLU A 77 -19.29 -10.91 14.25
CA GLU A 77 -20.00 -11.05 15.53
C GLU A 77 -19.94 -9.77 16.39
N THR A 78 -18.95 -8.90 16.16
CA THR A 78 -18.69 -7.68 16.94
C THR A 78 -19.19 -6.42 16.24
N THR A 79 -19.25 -6.42 14.91
CA THR A 79 -19.62 -5.27 14.09
C THR A 79 -20.73 -5.64 13.11
N PRO A 80 -21.98 -5.18 13.34
CA PRO A 80 -23.15 -5.57 12.55
C PRO A 80 -23.23 -4.88 11.17
N VAL A 81 -22.23 -4.09 10.80
CA VAL A 81 -22.14 -3.36 9.53
C VAL A 81 -20.76 -3.54 8.92
N PRO A 82 -20.62 -3.56 7.58
CA PRO A 82 -19.30 -3.54 6.95
C PRO A 82 -18.49 -2.32 7.41
N PHE A 83 -17.19 -2.51 7.58
CA PHE A 83 -16.29 -1.45 8.02
C PHE A 83 -14.95 -1.57 7.30
N ALA A 84 -14.19 -0.48 7.27
CA ALA A 84 -12.86 -0.45 6.70
C ALA A 84 -11.83 -0.09 7.76
N THR A 85 -10.65 -0.70 7.68
CA THR A 85 -9.52 -0.41 8.55
C THR A 85 -8.40 0.15 7.69
N ALA A 86 -7.94 1.36 8.00
CA ALA A 86 -6.75 1.94 7.39
C ALA A 86 -5.62 2.00 8.43
N SER A 87 -4.56 1.23 8.18
CA SER A 87 -3.37 1.18 9.03
C SER A 87 -2.19 1.78 8.29
N THR A 88 -1.28 2.40 9.03
CA THR A 88 -0.02 2.89 8.48
C THR A 88 1.15 2.50 9.37
N GLU A 89 2.26 2.12 8.76
CA GLU A 89 3.53 1.85 9.41
C GLU A 89 4.60 2.80 8.87
N ALA A 90 5.46 3.31 9.74
CA ALA A 90 6.56 4.20 9.38
C ALA A 90 7.91 3.54 9.69
N VAL A 91 8.56 2.99 8.66
CA VAL A 91 9.84 2.29 8.78
C VAL A 91 10.97 3.25 8.47
N ARG A 92 11.83 3.56 9.45
CA ARG A 92 12.98 4.47 9.22
C ARG A 92 13.97 3.83 8.24
N LEU A 93 14.41 4.57 7.23
CA LEU A 93 15.33 4.06 6.21
C LEU A 93 16.69 3.67 6.80
N GLU A 94 17.17 4.40 7.80
CA GLU A 94 18.40 4.09 8.54
C GLU A 94 18.34 2.78 9.36
N ARG A 95 17.14 2.19 9.52
CA ARG A 95 16.93 0.91 10.21
C ARG A 95 16.69 -0.25 9.24
N VAL A 96 16.75 -0.02 7.94
CA VAL A 96 16.64 -1.07 6.93
C VAL A 96 18.02 -1.67 6.72
N ASP A 97 18.36 -2.69 7.51
CA ASP A 97 19.68 -3.32 7.50
C ASP A 97 19.85 -4.38 6.40
N SER A 98 18.75 -4.95 5.90
CA SER A 98 18.79 -6.02 4.89
C SER A 98 17.69 -5.87 3.87
N VAL A 99 18.02 -6.16 2.60
CA VAL A 99 17.09 -6.20 1.47
C VAL A 99 17.22 -7.55 0.81
N VAL A 100 16.10 -8.27 0.69
CA VAL A 100 16.04 -9.55 -0.03
C VAL A 100 15.45 -9.31 -1.41
N VAL A 101 16.14 -9.78 -2.44
CA VAL A 101 15.66 -9.73 -3.83
C VAL A 101 15.45 -11.16 -4.31
N THR A 102 14.19 -11.51 -4.56
CA THR A 102 13.82 -12.85 -5.03
C THR A 102 13.60 -12.84 -6.54
N ARG A 103 14.16 -13.81 -7.25
CA ARG A 103 13.91 -14.04 -8.69
C ARG A 103 13.16 -15.35 -8.86
N VAL A 104 12.05 -15.31 -9.60
CA VAL A 104 11.26 -16.50 -9.94
C VAL A 104 11.46 -16.79 -11.43
N VAL A 105 11.81 -18.02 -11.76
CA VAL A 105 11.98 -18.50 -13.14
C VAL A 105 11.12 -19.74 -13.36
N SER A 106 10.44 -19.78 -14.51
CA SER A 106 9.48 -20.85 -14.81
C SER A 106 10.14 -22.19 -15.15
N ASP A 107 11.31 -22.18 -15.81
CA ASP A 107 12.11 -23.36 -16.16
C ASP A 107 13.59 -23.09 -15.78
N PRO A 108 13.99 -23.41 -14.53
CA PRO A 108 15.32 -23.09 -14.03
C PRO A 108 16.46 -23.69 -14.84
N ALA A 109 16.25 -24.84 -15.49
CA ALA A 109 17.27 -25.54 -16.27
C ALA A 109 17.65 -24.81 -17.56
N LYS A 110 16.79 -23.91 -18.05
CA LYS A 110 17.02 -23.09 -19.24
C LYS A 110 17.30 -21.62 -18.90
N HIS A 111 17.59 -21.30 -17.63
CA HIS A 111 17.88 -19.93 -17.26
C HIS A 111 19.16 -19.45 -17.95
N GLU A 112 19.01 -18.46 -18.83
CA GLU A 112 20.14 -17.72 -19.40
C GLU A 112 20.36 -16.43 -18.58
N PRO A 113 21.58 -16.20 -18.05
CA PRO A 113 21.92 -14.97 -17.36
C PRO A 113 21.85 -13.76 -18.31
N GLY A 114 21.23 -12.67 -17.86
CA GLY A 114 21.09 -11.41 -18.59
C GLY A 114 19.99 -10.54 -18.00
#